data_AF-A0A8B5WZF9-F1
#
_entry.id   AF-A0A8B5WZF9-F1
#
_cell.length_a   1.000
_cell.length_b   1.000
_cell.length_c   1.000
_cell.angle_alpha   90.00
_cell.angle_beta   90.00
_cell.angle_gamma   90.00
#
_symmetry.space_group_name_H-M   'P 1'
#
loop_
_entity.id
_entity.type
_entity.pdbx_description
1 polymer ?
#
loop_
_entity_poly.entity_id
_entity_poly.type
_entity_poly.pdbx_seq_one_letter_code
_entity_poly.pdbx_strand_id
1 'polypeptide(L)'
;MRERKGDTVFLNRYTFLSLLVLVLTVVVAPRAEAQMDMLPQIFRDLPPEMQQGLPAEMSHLEYRQLNRNVDFFSMFMSMFVPGYAMFQVERPELGWTIAGARAAGYGMMAAAIVRQWNAWRDLRRLESLSDVEYQRYVGNAFLFGGGIVVSGMTWAFDVIGAYHIAKSEKDFVIYKYGLRESLADAGLGETGEIEYIRRLVLQDSASERRVREELEESLRVFIVTYPESEFRGEVEYYAGSILLAQQRPTEALVHFTRQIFFFADEKFSPASRRHAIRIVHENRRRWSDDWELLISMLEAEHPAGPGTSATDRSERVSLYLTAFEQLESDEFRRIFVDEALRIAHESPSAPIADFALHAAASQLARLGEIEEAVIVFSTLAGLYPDSEYRLDAVVRVARLLDDMGQTPYAERFYRRVIEWYPESPEAEEAEERLTPRGE
;
A
#
# COMPACT_ATOMS: atom_id res chain seq x y z
N MET A 1 82.26 5.27 -11.58
CA MET A 1 80.93 4.65 -11.67
C MET A 1 80.03 5.21 -10.57
N ARG A 2 79.16 6.16 -10.89
CA ARG A 2 78.05 6.60 -10.04
C ARG A 2 76.86 6.79 -10.96
N GLU A 3 76.01 5.76 -11.05
CA GLU A 3 74.86 5.71 -11.95
C GLU A 3 73.71 6.58 -11.44
N ARG A 4 73.06 7.24 -12.41
CA ARG A 4 71.81 8.00 -12.29
C ARG A 4 70.68 7.09 -11.76
N LYS A 5 70.07 7.45 -10.62
CA LYS A 5 68.85 6.80 -10.08
C LYS A 5 67.71 7.78 -9.77
N GLY A 6 67.74 9.00 -10.31
CA GLY A 6 66.75 10.06 -10.00
C GLY A 6 65.57 10.16 -10.97
N ASP A 7 65.74 9.82 -12.24
CA ASP A 7 64.79 10.28 -13.27
C ASP A 7 63.60 9.32 -13.50
N THR A 8 63.69 8.07 -13.05
CA THR A 8 62.66 7.04 -13.31
C THR A 8 61.43 7.11 -12.39
N VAL A 9 61.54 7.70 -11.20
CA VAL A 9 60.40 7.82 -10.27
C VAL A 9 59.50 9.00 -10.61
N PHE A 10 60.07 10.07 -11.18
CA PHE A 10 59.32 11.27 -11.59
C PHE A 10 58.46 11.01 -12.82
N LEU A 11 58.97 10.28 -13.82
CA LEU A 11 58.23 9.98 -15.05
C LEU A 11 57.00 9.09 -14.80
N ASN A 12 57.03 8.26 -13.75
CA ASN A 12 55.97 7.30 -13.42
C ASN A 12 54.76 7.95 -12.68
N ARG A 13 54.92 9.16 -12.13
CA ARG A 13 53.85 9.88 -11.41
C ARG A 13 52.96 10.70 -12.34
N TYR A 14 53.54 11.27 -13.40
CA TYR A 14 52.78 12.00 -14.43
C TYR A 14 52.01 11.06 -15.36
N THR A 15 52.56 9.90 -15.69
CA THR A 15 51.83 8.87 -16.44
C THR A 15 50.61 8.36 -15.68
N PHE A 16 50.69 8.20 -14.35
CA PHE A 16 49.55 7.73 -13.56
C PHE A 16 48.39 8.74 -13.49
N LEU A 17 48.67 10.03 -13.33
CA LEU A 17 47.64 11.09 -13.30
C LEU A 17 47.03 11.31 -14.69
N SER A 18 47.86 11.24 -15.73
CA SER A 18 47.42 11.34 -17.13
C SER A 18 46.60 10.12 -17.54
N LEU A 19 47.00 8.90 -17.12
CA LEU A 19 46.22 7.69 -17.31
C LEU A 19 44.92 7.74 -16.50
N LEU A 20 44.88 8.29 -15.29
CA LEU A 20 43.64 8.38 -14.51
C LEU A 20 42.62 9.31 -15.18
N VAL A 21 43.07 10.46 -15.70
CA VAL A 21 42.22 11.40 -16.44
C VAL A 21 41.80 10.84 -17.80
N LEU A 22 42.72 10.18 -18.53
CA LEU A 22 42.44 9.53 -19.80
C LEU A 22 41.54 8.30 -19.63
N VAL A 23 41.68 7.52 -18.57
CA VAL A 23 40.79 6.39 -18.23
C VAL A 23 39.41 6.92 -17.83
N LEU A 24 39.31 8.04 -17.10
CA LEU A 24 38.03 8.68 -16.79
C LEU A 24 37.32 9.29 -18.02
N THR A 25 38.06 9.72 -19.05
CA THR A 25 37.46 10.21 -20.31
C THR A 25 37.23 9.09 -21.32
N VAL A 26 38.10 8.08 -21.41
CA VAL A 26 38.07 7.03 -22.45
C VAL A 26 37.36 5.75 -21.98
N VAL A 27 37.17 5.50 -20.68
CA VAL A 27 36.30 4.37 -20.22
C VAL A 27 34.83 4.78 -20.18
N VAL A 28 34.52 6.07 -20.13
CA VAL A 28 33.15 6.60 -20.19
C VAL A 28 32.72 6.94 -21.63
N ALA A 29 33.65 7.23 -22.55
CA ALA A 29 33.31 7.76 -23.88
C ALA A 29 32.96 6.75 -25.00
N PRO A 30 33.45 5.50 -25.07
CA PRO A 30 33.06 4.58 -26.14
C PRO A 30 32.39 3.32 -25.59
N ARG A 31 31.19 3.50 -25.02
CA ARG A 31 30.04 2.60 -25.20
C ARG A 31 28.75 3.40 -25.42
N ALA A 32 28.87 4.62 -25.95
CA ALA A 32 27.73 5.44 -26.35
C ALA A 32 27.02 4.91 -27.62
N GLU A 33 27.59 3.93 -28.31
CA GLU A 33 26.95 3.29 -29.47
C GLU A 33 25.91 2.22 -29.09
N ALA A 34 25.79 1.83 -27.81
CA ALA A 34 24.90 0.74 -27.44
C ALA A 34 23.45 1.15 -27.12
N GLN A 35 23.13 2.43 -26.86
CA GLN A 35 21.78 2.84 -26.40
C GLN A 35 21.43 4.32 -26.67
N MET A 36 21.87 4.90 -27.79
CA MET A 36 21.43 6.25 -28.23
C MET A 36 20.24 6.16 -29.19
N ASP A 37 19.20 5.41 -28.82
CA ASP A 37 17.88 5.46 -29.47
C ASP A 37 17.02 6.57 -28.82
N MET A 38 17.64 7.75 -28.60
CA MET A 38 17.04 8.93 -27.95
C MET A 38 16.47 9.94 -28.97
N LEU A 39 16.23 9.51 -30.20
CA LEU A 39 15.46 10.31 -31.15
C LEU A 39 13.97 10.16 -30.84
N PRO A 40 13.19 11.26 -30.79
CA PRO A 40 11.77 11.18 -30.49
C PRO A 40 11.03 10.44 -31.62
N GLN A 41 10.84 9.12 -31.47
CA GLN A 41 9.87 8.38 -32.27
C GLN A 41 8.48 8.61 -31.64
N ILE A 42 7.99 9.84 -31.74
CA ILE A 42 6.87 10.41 -30.97
C ILE A 42 5.54 9.66 -31.20
N PHE A 43 5.39 8.78 -32.20
CA PHE A 43 4.08 8.19 -32.51
C PHE A 43 4.07 6.75 -33.04
N ARG A 44 5.11 5.93 -32.82
CA ARG A 44 5.10 4.54 -33.35
C ARG A 44 4.71 3.43 -32.39
N ASP A 45 4.76 3.67 -31.08
CA ASP A 45 4.52 2.61 -30.09
C ASP A 45 3.30 2.89 -29.19
N LEU A 46 2.34 3.71 -29.66
CA LEU A 46 0.99 3.61 -29.12
C LEU A 46 0.34 2.41 -29.83
N PRO A 47 -0.20 1.43 -29.09
CA PRO A 47 -1.03 0.40 -29.66
C PRO A 47 -2.06 1.04 -30.62
N PRO A 48 -2.37 0.44 -31.79
CA PRO A 48 -3.32 0.99 -32.76
C PRO A 48 -4.64 1.50 -32.15
N GLU A 49 -5.01 0.97 -30.99
CA GLU A 49 -6.22 1.22 -30.24
C GLU A 49 -6.20 2.61 -29.55
N MET A 50 -5.05 3.07 -29.04
CA MET A 50 -4.89 4.43 -28.48
C MET A 50 -4.77 5.53 -29.55
N GLN A 51 -4.73 5.15 -30.82
CA GLN A 51 -4.79 6.08 -31.94
C GLN A 51 -6.25 6.47 -32.28
N GLN A 52 -7.25 5.76 -31.73
CA GLN A 52 -8.68 5.98 -32.01
C GLN A 52 -9.41 6.86 -30.96
N GLY A 53 -8.78 7.11 -29.82
CA GLY A 53 -9.33 7.90 -28.71
C GLY A 53 -8.76 7.45 -27.36
N LEU A 54 -8.99 8.23 -26.30
CA LEU A 54 -8.64 7.82 -24.94
C LEU A 54 -9.73 6.90 -24.38
N PRO A 55 -9.39 5.77 -23.73
CA PRO A 55 -10.35 4.93 -23.01
C PRO A 55 -11.17 5.76 -22.02
N ALA A 56 -12.49 5.53 -21.96
CA ALA A 56 -13.39 6.31 -21.10
C ALA A 56 -13.05 6.18 -19.60
N GLU A 57 -12.47 5.05 -19.21
CA GLU A 57 -12.05 4.76 -17.83
C GLU A 57 -10.65 5.31 -17.49
N MET A 58 -9.97 5.96 -18.44
CA MET A 58 -8.62 6.49 -18.22
C MET A 58 -8.62 7.68 -17.26
N SER A 59 -7.90 7.52 -16.16
CA SER A 59 -7.69 8.62 -15.23
C SER A 59 -6.77 9.68 -15.84
N HIS A 60 -6.92 10.92 -15.37
CA HIS A 60 -6.01 12.00 -15.76
C HIS A 60 -4.54 11.71 -15.39
N LEU A 61 -4.30 10.93 -14.32
CA LEU A 61 -2.95 10.53 -13.93
C LEU A 61 -2.33 9.58 -14.96
N GLU A 62 -3.05 8.55 -15.39
CA GLU A 62 -2.60 7.60 -16.42
C GLU A 62 -2.38 8.30 -17.76
N TYR A 63 -3.27 9.23 -18.13
CA TYR A 63 -3.07 10.08 -19.32
C TYR A 63 -1.77 10.89 -19.23
N ARG A 64 -1.47 11.48 -18.06
CA ARG A 64 -0.21 12.21 -17.86
C ARG A 64 1.01 11.29 -17.90
N GLN A 65 0.91 10.07 -17.39
CA GLN A 65 1.99 9.07 -17.46
C GLN A 65 2.29 8.67 -18.90
N LEU A 66 1.26 8.43 -19.73
CA LEU A 66 1.44 8.12 -21.15
C LEU A 66 2.16 9.22 -21.93
N ASN A 67 1.91 10.47 -21.56
CA ASN A 67 2.51 11.65 -22.19
C ASN A 67 3.79 12.14 -21.50
N ARG A 68 4.25 11.45 -20.45
CA ARG A 68 5.44 11.85 -19.71
C ARG A 68 6.68 11.41 -20.48
N ASN A 69 7.44 12.39 -20.97
CA ASN A 69 8.67 12.15 -21.70
C ASN A 69 9.85 12.81 -20.99
N VAL A 70 10.89 12.02 -20.72
CA VAL A 70 12.21 12.54 -20.35
C VAL A 70 13.01 12.65 -21.63
N ASP A 71 13.00 13.85 -22.22
CA ASP A 71 13.63 14.12 -23.50
C ASP A 71 15.00 14.82 -23.35
N PHE A 72 15.60 15.19 -24.48
CA PHE A 72 16.85 15.93 -24.50
C PHE A 72 16.76 17.26 -23.73
N PHE A 73 15.61 17.93 -23.76
CA PHE A 73 15.40 19.17 -23.03
C PHE A 73 15.41 18.91 -21.52
N SER A 74 14.74 17.86 -21.04
CA SER A 74 14.77 17.45 -19.64
C SER A 74 16.17 17.08 -19.17
N MET A 75 16.91 16.33 -19.99
CA MET A 75 18.31 16.00 -19.72
C MET A 75 19.18 17.26 -19.60
N PHE A 76 19.00 18.22 -20.51
CA PHE A 76 19.72 19.50 -20.51
C PHE A 76 19.35 20.34 -19.29
N MET A 77 18.06 20.49 -18.98
CA MET A 77 17.58 21.24 -17.82
C MET A 77 18.07 20.62 -16.51
N SER A 78 18.13 19.29 -16.41
CA SER A 78 18.74 18.58 -15.29
C SER A 78 20.22 18.90 -15.09
N MET A 79 20.95 19.49 -16.05
CA MET A 79 22.30 20.00 -15.80
C MET A 79 22.29 21.22 -14.88
N PHE A 80 21.33 22.13 -15.07
CA PHE A 80 21.25 23.43 -14.38
C PHE A 80 20.34 23.40 -13.15
N VAL A 81 19.29 22.59 -13.20
CA VAL A 81 18.29 22.44 -12.14
C VAL A 81 18.41 21.01 -11.60
N PRO A 82 19.15 20.80 -10.50
CA PRO A 82 19.31 19.48 -9.89
C PRO A 82 17.96 18.83 -9.56
N GLY A 83 17.72 17.60 -10.03
CA GLY A 83 16.49 16.87 -9.77
C GLY A 83 15.35 17.19 -10.74
N TYR A 84 15.58 18.04 -11.76
CA TYR A 84 14.54 18.47 -12.71
C TYR A 84 13.80 17.29 -13.36
N ALA A 85 14.53 16.28 -13.85
CA ALA A 85 13.93 15.10 -14.44
C ALA A 85 13.13 14.28 -13.40
N MET A 86 13.66 14.10 -12.18
CA MET A 86 12.92 13.46 -11.08
C MET A 86 11.64 14.20 -10.67
N PHE A 87 11.65 15.53 -10.68
CA PHE A 87 10.45 16.32 -10.42
C PHE A 87 9.40 16.15 -11.54
N GLN A 88 9.83 16.05 -12.80
CA GLN A 88 8.92 15.78 -13.92
C GLN A 88 8.23 14.41 -13.82
N VAL A 89 8.91 13.40 -13.25
CA VAL A 89 8.33 12.08 -12.97
C VAL A 89 7.64 11.98 -11.62
N GLU A 90 7.36 13.13 -10.99
CA GLU A 90 6.65 13.21 -9.70
C GLU A 90 7.31 12.36 -8.62
N ARG A 91 8.65 12.41 -8.55
CA ARG A 91 9.46 11.84 -7.46
C ARG A 91 10.20 12.97 -6.73
N PRO A 92 9.48 13.84 -6.00
CA PRO A 92 10.08 15.02 -5.37
C PRO A 92 11.15 14.67 -4.33
N GLU A 93 10.99 13.57 -3.60
CA GLU A 93 11.97 13.11 -2.61
C GLU A 93 13.32 12.76 -3.25
N LEU A 94 13.29 12.05 -4.39
CA LEU A 94 14.49 11.76 -5.16
C LEU A 94 15.08 13.03 -5.78
N GLY A 95 14.23 13.92 -6.28
CA GLY A 95 14.65 15.22 -6.80
C GLY A 95 15.41 16.06 -5.76
N TRP A 96 14.88 16.17 -4.54
CA TRP A 96 15.55 16.87 -3.44
C TRP A 96 16.84 16.16 -2.99
N THR A 97 16.86 14.84 -2.98
CA THR A 97 18.07 14.05 -2.68
C THR A 97 19.19 14.34 -3.69
N ILE A 98 18.85 14.39 -4.98
CA ILE A 98 19.78 14.76 -6.05
C ILE A 98 20.26 16.21 -5.88
N ALA A 99 19.35 17.13 -5.56
CA ALA A 99 19.70 18.53 -5.32
C ALA A 99 20.69 18.69 -4.16
N GLY A 100 20.47 18.01 -3.04
CA GLY A 100 21.40 17.99 -1.91
C GLY A 100 22.77 17.41 -2.28
N ALA A 101 22.80 16.29 -3.00
CA ALA A 101 24.04 15.66 -3.44
C ALA A 101 24.84 16.55 -4.41
N ARG A 102 24.17 17.24 -5.33
CA ARG A 102 24.79 18.22 -6.22
C ARG A 102 25.30 19.45 -5.49
N ALA A 103 24.56 19.97 -4.51
CA ALA A 103 25.03 21.06 -3.67
C ALA A 103 26.33 20.69 -2.94
N ALA A 104 26.46 19.45 -2.45
CA ALA A 104 27.70 18.95 -1.88
C ALA A 104 28.83 18.90 -2.92
N GLY A 105 28.57 18.38 -4.13
CA GLY A 105 29.54 18.36 -5.23
C GLY A 105 30.03 19.76 -5.63
N TYR A 106 29.12 20.73 -5.74
CA TYR A 106 29.46 22.14 -5.98
C TYR A 106 30.27 22.75 -4.83
N GLY A 107 29.90 22.44 -3.59
CA GLY A 107 30.63 22.85 -2.40
C GLY A 107 32.08 22.35 -2.39
N MET A 108 32.30 21.09 -2.78
CA MET A 108 33.65 20.52 -2.93
C MET A 108 34.48 21.27 -3.98
N MET A 109 33.91 21.53 -5.15
CA MET A 109 34.60 22.29 -6.20
C MET A 109 34.91 23.72 -5.77
N ALA A 110 33.94 24.43 -5.17
CA ALA A 110 34.14 25.78 -4.66
C ALA A 110 35.22 25.83 -3.56
N ALA A 111 35.19 24.88 -2.62
CA ALA A 111 36.21 24.75 -1.58
C ALA A 111 37.60 24.50 -2.18
N ALA A 112 37.71 23.65 -3.20
CA ALA A 112 38.97 23.41 -3.90
C ALA A 112 39.48 24.68 -4.60
N ILE A 113 38.60 25.43 -5.27
CA ILE A 113 38.95 26.72 -5.89
C ILE A 113 39.44 27.72 -4.84
N VAL A 114 38.69 27.90 -3.75
CA VAL A 114 39.06 28.85 -2.67
C VAL A 114 40.40 28.46 -2.04
N ARG A 115 40.63 27.16 -1.78
CA ARG A 115 41.90 26.65 -1.22
C ARG A 115 43.07 26.84 -2.19
N GLN A 116 42.82 26.74 -3.49
CA GLN A 116 43.85 26.85 -4.53
C GLN A 116 44.06 28.28 -5.05
N TRP A 117 43.10 29.19 -4.81
CA TRP A 117 43.09 30.56 -5.34
C TRP A 117 44.37 31.33 -5.00
N ASN A 118 44.84 31.21 -3.76
CA ASN A 118 46.05 31.88 -3.30
C ASN A 118 47.33 31.28 -3.93
N ALA A 119 47.30 30.00 -4.32
CA ALA A 119 48.41 29.29 -4.96
C ALA A 119 48.40 29.40 -6.50
N TRP A 120 47.42 30.09 -7.09
CA TRP A 120 47.27 30.23 -8.54
C TRP A 120 48.38 31.08 -9.17
N ARG A 121 49.05 31.94 -8.38
CA ARG A 121 50.26 32.68 -8.81
C ARG A 121 51.48 31.77 -8.95
N ASP A 122 51.57 30.72 -8.15
CA ASP A 122 52.73 29.80 -8.12
C ASP A 122 52.62 28.70 -9.19
N LEU A 123 51.41 28.44 -9.70
CA LEU A 123 51.15 27.48 -10.78
C LEU A 123 51.82 27.82 -12.12
N ARG A 124 52.24 29.08 -12.34
CA ARG A 124 53.06 29.44 -13.50
C ARG A 124 54.53 29.00 -13.38
N ARG A 125 54.95 28.50 -12.21
CA ARG A 125 56.30 27.99 -11.89
C ARG A 125 56.23 26.58 -11.31
N LEU A 126 55.52 25.69 -12.02
CA LEU A 126 55.32 24.29 -11.62
C LEU A 126 56.64 23.54 -11.31
N GLU A 127 57.76 23.96 -11.89
CA GLU A 127 59.09 23.35 -11.69
C GLU A 127 59.71 23.64 -10.31
N SER A 128 59.13 24.52 -9.48
CA SER A 128 59.71 24.93 -8.19
C SER A 128 58.82 24.75 -6.97
N LEU A 129 57.76 23.93 -7.03
CA LEU A 129 56.89 23.69 -5.86
C LEU A 129 57.60 22.82 -4.82
N SER A 130 57.49 23.20 -3.55
CA SER A 130 57.91 22.33 -2.44
C SER A 130 57.00 21.09 -2.34
N ASP A 131 57.50 20.00 -1.73
CA ASP A 131 56.72 18.77 -1.55
C ASP A 131 55.37 19.02 -0.83
N VAL A 132 55.35 19.95 0.13
CA VAL A 132 54.13 20.32 0.88
C VAL A 132 53.12 21.03 -0.02
N GLU A 133 53.57 21.92 -0.89
CA GLU A 133 52.71 22.64 -1.85
C GLU A 133 52.17 21.68 -2.92
N TYR A 134 52.99 20.75 -3.39
CA TYR A 134 52.56 19.70 -4.32
C TYR A 134 51.48 18.80 -3.71
N GLN A 135 51.65 18.32 -2.47
CA GLN A 135 50.64 17.50 -1.80
C GLN A 135 49.31 18.25 -1.59
N ARG A 136 49.36 19.55 -1.26
CA ARG A 136 48.16 20.39 -1.17
C ARG A 136 47.47 20.54 -2.52
N TYR A 137 48.23 20.76 -3.59
CA TYR A 137 47.71 20.83 -4.95
C TYR A 137 46.99 19.54 -5.34
N VAL A 138 47.62 18.39 -5.11
CA VAL A 138 47.03 17.06 -5.38
C VAL A 138 45.75 16.86 -4.56
N GLY A 139 45.77 17.18 -3.26
CA GLY A 139 44.57 17.11 -2.40
C GLY A 139 43.42 17.98 -2.88
N ASN A 140 43.70 19.21 -3.33
CA ASN A 140 42.69 20.11 -3.91
C ASN A 140 42.18 19.60 -5.26
N ALA A 141 43.04 19.03 -6.10
CA ALA A 141 42.65 18.42 -7.37
C ALA A 141 41.71 17.23 -7.14
N PHE A 142 41.97 16.39 -6.13
CA PHE A 142 41.05 15.33 -5.73
C PHE A 142 39.73 15.86 -5.20
N LEU A 143 39.73 16.94 -4.41
CA LEU A 143 38.51 17.56 -3.91
C LEU A 143 37.66 18.15 -5.05
N PHE A 144 38.30 18.85 -5.99
CA PHE A 144 37.63 19.38 -7.19
C PHE A 144 37.10 18.27 -8.08
N GLY A 145 37.94 17.29 -8.41
CA GLY A 145 37.57 16.14 -9.22
C GLY A 145 36.47 15.30 -8.58
N GLY A 146 36.51 15.12 -7.26
CA GLY A 146 35.45 14.47 -6.50
C GLY A 146 34.12 15.20 -6.62
N GLY A 147 34.13 16.53 -6.56
CA GLY A 147 32.93 17.34 -6.78
C GLY A 147 32.36 17.21 -8.20
N ILE A 148 33.21 17.13 -9.23
CA ILE A 148 32.78 16.83 -10.61
C ILE A 148 32.13 15.46 -10.68
N VAL A 149 32.77 14.44 -10.09
CA VAL A 149 32.28 13.06 -10.12
C VAL A 149 30.92 12.95 -9.43
N VAL A 150 30.76 13.50 -8.23
CA VAL A 150 29.47 13.52 -7.52
C VAL A 150 28.40 14.23 -8.36
N SER A 151 28.70 15.38 -8.94
CA SER A 151 27.75 16.16 -9.74
C SER A 151 27.34 15.46 -11.04
N GLY A 152 28.30 14.79 -11.69
CA GLY A 152 28.07 14.03 -12.92
C GLY A 152 27.31 12.73 -12.69
N MET A 153 27.63 11.98 -11.63
CA MET A 153 26.90 10.74 -11.29
C MET A 153 25.46 11.03 -10.87
N THR A 154 25.24 12.07 -10.06
CA THR A 154 23.89 12.48 -9.64
C THR A 154 23.05 13.01 -10.79
N TRP A 155 23.66 13.68 -11.77
CA TRP A 155 23.01 14.03 -13.03
C TRP A 155 22.58 12.81 -13.83
N ALA A 156 23.49 11.85 -14.01
CA ALA A 156 23.19 10.62 -14.73
C ALA A 156 22.07 9.85 -14.04
N PHE A 157 22.08 9.79 -12.71
CA PHE A 157 21.01 9.19 -11.92
C PHE A 157 19.67 9.93 -12.08
N ASP A 158 19.67 11.27 -12.09
CA ASP A 158 18.48 12.10 -12.34
C ASP A 158 17.84 11.72 -13.68
N VAL A 159 18.63 11.74 -14.76
CA VAL A 159 18.13 11.54 -16.12
C VAL A 159 17.77 10.08 -16.39
N ILE A 160 18.69 9.15 -16.12
CA ILE A 160 18.49 7.72 -16.40
C ILE A 160 17.39 7.16 -15.49
N GLY A 161 17.37 7.54 -14.22
CA GLY A 161 16.36 7.12 -13.28
C GLY A 161 14.98 7.64 -13.66
N ALA A 162 14.86 8.93 -14.00
CA ALA A 162 13.59 9.50 -14.47
C ALA A 162 13.14 8.83 -15.78
N TYR A 163 14.04 8.58 -16.72
CA TYR A 163 13.71 7.87 -17.97
C TYR A 163 13.14 6.47 -17.70
N HIS A 164 13.79 5.69 -16.83
CA HIS A 164 13.30 4.35 -16.49
C HIS A 164 11.92 4.40 -15.82
N ILE A 165 11.70 5.35 -14.91
CA ILE A 165 10.40 5.53 -14.24
C ILE A 165 9.31 5.94 -15.24
N ALA A 166 9.59 6.92 -16.11
CA ALA A 166 8.64 7.37 -17.12
C ALA A 166 8.29 6.23 -18.08
N LYS A 167 9.28 5.48 -18.54
CA LYS A 167 9.09 4.34 -19.44
C LYS A 167 8.28 3.24 -18.78
N SER A 168 8.62 2.81 -17.57
CA SER A 168 7.89 1.73 -16.90
C SER A 168 6.44 2.10 -16.59
N GLU A 169 6.19 3.34 -16.14
CA GLU A 169 4.82 3.82 -15.91
C GLU A 169 4.02 3.86 -17.22
N LYS A 170 4.61 4.32 -18.32
CA LYS A 170 3.97 4.32 -19.64
C LYS A 170 3.69 2.90 -20.15
N ASP A 171 4.67 2.01 -20.11
CA ASP A 171 4.56 0.63 -20.59
C ASP A 171 3.47 -0.12 -19.80
N PHE A 172 3.35 0.13 -18.49
CA PHE A 172 2.30 -0.44 -17.66
C PHE A 172 0.90 0.03 -18.07
N VAL A 173 0.71 1.34 -18.30
CA VAL A 173 -0.59 1.86 -18.75
C VAL A 173 -0.98 1.27 -20.10
N ILE A 174 -0.04 1.18 -21.04
CA ILE A 174 -0.24 0.52 -22.33
C ILE A 174 -0.68 -0.93 -22.15
N TYR A 175 0.04 -1.68 -21.29
CA TYR A 175 -0.28 -3.07 -21.00
C TYR A 175 -1.67 -3.23 -20.37
N LYS A 176 -2.02 -2.40 -19.38
CA LYS A 176 -3.32 -2.42 -18.70
C LYS A 176 -4.48 -2.30 -19.69
N TYR A 177 -4.46 -1.26 -20.53
CA TYR A 177 -5.57 -1.03 -21.46
C TYR A 177 -5.60 -2.05 -22.59
N GLY A 178 -4.45 -2.40 -23.17
CA GLY A 178 -4.40 -3.43 -24.21
C GLY A 178 -4.90 -4.80 -23.72
N LEU A 179 -4.60 -5.15 -22.47
CA LEU A 179 -5.10 -6.40 -21.88
C LEU A 179 -6.61 -6.33 -21.61
N ARG A 180 -7.11 -5.26 -20.97
CA ARG A 180 -8.54 -5.11 -20.68
C ARG A 180 -9.39 -5.10 -21.94
N GLU A 181 -8.96 -4.40 -22.99
CA GLU A 181 -9.63 -4.40 -24.28
C GLU A 181 -9.68 -5.80 -24.89
N SER A 182 -8.55 -6.52 -24.89
CA SER A 182 -8.51 -7.90 -25.41
C SER A 182 -9.46 -8.87 -24.68
N LEU A 183 -9.67 -8.66 -23.37
CA LEU A 183 -10.57 -9.45 -22.56
C LEU A 183 -12.04 -9.05 -22.77
N ALA A 184 -12.30 -7.75 -22.97
CA ALA A 184 -13.62 -7.21 -23.29
C ALA A 184 -14.10 -7.67 -24.67
N ASP A 185 -13.24 -7.63 -25.69
CA ASP A 185 -13.51 -8.14 -27.04
C ASP A 185 -13.80 -9.64 -27.06
N ALA A 186 -13.19 -10.39 -26.15
CA ALA A 186 -13.49 -11.80 -25.92
C ALA A 186 -14.84 -12.02 -25.20
N GLY A 187 -15.55 -10.96 -24.80
CA GLY A 187 -16.85 -11.02 -24.14
C GLY A 187 -16.80 -11.59 -22.73
N LEU A 188 -15.64 -11.52 -22.06
CA LEU A 188 -15.40 -12.30 -20.84
C LEU A 188 -15.96 -11.67 -19.55
N GLY A 189 -16.48 -10.44 -19.55
CA GLY A 189 -17.15 -9.84 -18.38
C GLY A 189 -16.42 -10.10 -17.05
N GLU A 190 -17.11 -10.70 -16.09
CA GLU A 190 -16.54 -11.16 -14.80
C GLU A 190 -15.33 -12.10 -14.96
N THR A 191 -15.41 -13.07 -15.87
CA THR A 191 -14.31 -13.99 -16.22
C THR A 191 -13.09 -13.22 -16.77
N GLY A 192 -13.32 -12.09 -17.43
CA GLY A 192 -12.28 -11.20 -17.91
C GLY A 192 -11.57 -10.51 -16.75
N GLU A 193 -12.32 -9.98 -15.79
CA GLU A 193 -11.76 -9.34 -14.60
C GLU A 193 -10.91 -10.29 -13.75
N ILE A 194 -11.37 -11.53 -13.51
CA ILE A 194 -10.56 -12.50 -12.77
C ILE A 194 -9.31 -12.93 -13.54
N GLU A 195 -9.38 -13.04 -14.87
CA GLU A 195 -8.21 -13.34 -15.71
C GLU A 195 -7.20 -12.18 -15.70
N TYR A 196 -7.69 -10.93 -15.68
CA TYR A 196 -6.86 -9.75 -15.50
C TYR A 196 -6.13 -9.79 -14.14
N ILE A 197 -6.86 -10.06 -13.05
CA ILE A 197 -6.30 -10.22 -11.70
C ILE A 197 -5.23 -11.33 -11.67
N ARG A 198 -5.50 -12.52 -12.23
CA ARG A 198 -4.54 -13.63 -12.28
C ARG A 198 -3.24 -13.24 -12.98
N ARG A 199 -3.32 -12.47 -14.07
CA ARG A 199 -2.13 -11.98 -14.78
C ARG A 199 -1.34 -10.98 -13.96
N LEU A 200 -2.02 -10.08 -13.25
CA LEU A 200 -1.37 -9.16 -12.32
C LEU A 200 -0.69 -9.91 -11.16
N VAL A 201 -1.31 -10.97 -10.62
CA VAL A 201 -0.71 -11.82 -9.59
C VAL A 201 0.58 -12.48 -10.09
N LEU A 202 0.62 -12.95 -11.33
CA LEU A 202 1.83 -13.53 -11.93
C LEU A 202 2.96 -12.50 -12.13
N GLN A 203 2.61 -11.23 -12.27
CA GLN A 203 3.54 -10.12 -12.48
C GLN A 203 3.93 -9.42 -11.17
N ASP A 204 3.16 -9.61 -10.09
CA ASP A 204 3.43 -8.97 -8.81
C ASP A 204 4.80 -9.40 -8.30
N SER A 205 5.63 -8.40 -8.06
CA SER A 205 6.96 -8.56 -7.49
C SER A 205 7.29 -7.34 -6.64
N ALA A 206 8.21 -7.51 -5.68
CA ALA A 206 8.57 -6.43 -4.77
C ALA A 206 9.11 -5.16 -5.48
N SER A 207 9.62 -5.29 -6.71
CA SER A 207 10.09 -4.19 -7.54
C SER A 207 9.00 -3.51 -8.36
N GLU A 208 7.88 -4.19 -8.63
CA GLU A 208 6.82 -3.74 -9.54
C GLU A 208 5.66 -3.10 -8.79
N ARG A 209 5.93 -1.96 -8.14
CA ARG A 209 4.95 -1.24 -7.30
C ARG A 209 3.62 -0.96 -8.01
N ARG A 210 3.63 -0.68 -9.31
CA ARG A 210 2.40 -0.35 -10.06
C ARG A 210 1.52 -1.56 -10.33
N VAL A 211 2.13 -2.70 -10.64
CA VAL A 211 1.39 -3.97 -10.77
C VAL A 211 0.67 -4.27 -9.46
N ARG A 212 1.35 -4.08 -8.32
CA ARG A 212 0.77 -4.29 -7.00
C ARG A 212 -0.41 -3.35 -6.71
N GLU A 213 -0.26 -2.06 -6.97
CA GLU A 213 -1.31 -1.07 -6.75
C GLU A 213 -2.55 -1.36 -7.62
N GLU A 214 -2.37 -1.72 -8.89
CA GLU A 214 -3.47 -2.11 -9.77
C GLU A 214 -4.11 -3.44 -9.34
N LEU A 215 -3.31 -4.39 -8.85
CA LEU A 215 -3.82 -5.66 -8.35
C LEU A 215 -4.70 -5.46 -7.12
N GLU A 216 -4.26 -4.64 -6.16
CA GLU A 216 -5.07 -4.29 -4.99
C GLU A 216 -6.37 -3.58 -5.38
N GLU A 217 -6.30 -2.65 -6.32
CA GLU A 217 -7.48 -1.98 -6.86
C GLU A 217 -8.44 -2.98 -7.50
N SER A 218 -7.92 -3.84 -8.39
CA SER A 218 -8.72 -4.82 -9.14
C SER A 218 -9.38 -5.82 -8.20
N LEU A 219 -8.66 -6.29 -7.17
CA LEU A 219 -9.23 -7.16 -6.14
C LEU A 219 -10.37 -6.46 -5.38
N ARG A 220 -10.17 -5.19 -4.98
CA ARG A 220 -11.21 -4.42 -4.27
C ARG A 220 -12.43 -4.18 -5.14
N VAL A 221 -12.24 -3.78 -6.40
CA VAL A 221 -13.33 -3.55 -7.36
C VAL A 221 -14.08 -4.85 -7.62
N PHE A 222 -13.38 -5.97 -7.81
CA PHE A 222 -14.00 -7.28 -7.99
C PHE A 222 -14.85 -7.65 -6.77
N ILE A 223 -14.33 -7.39 -5.56
CA ILE A 223 -15.04 -7.70 -4.32
C ILE A 223 -16.38 -6.96 -4.25
N VAL A 224 -16.40 -5.69 -4.60
CA VAL A 224 -17.61 -4.87 -4.52
C VAL A 224 -18.58 -5.17 -5.67
N THR A 225 -18.05 -5.43 -6.87
CA THR A 225 -18.86 -5.58 -8.09
C THR A 225 -19.49 -6.97 -8.18
N TYR A 226 -18.79 -8.01 -7.70
CA TYR A 226 -19.20 -9.41 -7.83
C TYR A 226 -19.22 -10.14 -6.48
N PRO A 227 -20.02 -9.68 -5.49
CA PRO A 227 -20.00 -10.20 -4.12
C PRO A 227 -20.33 -11.69 -3.99
N GLU A 228 -21.15 -12.21 -4.91
CA GLU A 228 -21.63 -13.60 -4.92
C GLU A 228 -20.94 -14.49 -5.98
N SER A 229 -19.86 -13.99 -6.59
CA SER A 229 -19.12 -14.71 -7.63
C SER A 229 -18.53 -16.04 -7.16
N GLU A 230 -18.44 -17.02 -8.05
CA GLU A 230 -17.71 -18.26 -7.79
C GLU A 230 -16.19 -18.04 -7.59
N PHE A 231 -15.65 -16.95 -8.14
CA PHE A 231 -14.24 -16.57 -8.01
C PHE A 231 -13.94 -15.80 -6.71
N ARG A 232 -14.94 -15.53 -5.88
CA ARG A 232 -14.75 -14.85 -4.58
C ARG A 232 -13.71 -15.52 -3.70
N GLY A 233 -13.70 -16.85 -3.64
CA GLY A 233 -12.72 -17.59 -2.86
C GLY A 233 -11.28 -17.33 -3.32
N GLU A 234 -11.07 -17.29 -4.64
CA GLU A 234 -9.78 -16.96 -5.25
C GLU A 234 -9.34 -15.52 -4.97
N VAL A 235 -10.26 -14.57 -5.10
CA VAL A 235 -10.01 -13.14 -4.88
C VAL A 235 -9.68 -12.85 -3.42
N GLU A 236 -10.42 -13.43 -2.47
CA GLU A 236 -10.12 -13.31 -1.04
C GLU A 236 -8.76 -13.92 -0.69
N TYR A 237 -8.41 -15.06 -1.30
CA TYR A 237 -7.09 -15.65 -1.14
C TYR A 237 -5.96 -14.73 -1.63
N TYR A 238 -6.12 -14.12 -2.82
CA TYR A 238 -5.14 -13.19 -3.36
C TYR A 238 -5.01 -11.91 -2.53
N ALA A 239 -6.13 -11.33 -2.08
CA ALA A 239 -6.12 -10.17 -1.20
C ALA A 239 -5.38 -10.47 0.12
N GLY A 240 -5.69 -11.59 0.77
CA GLY A 240 -4.99 -12.03 1.98
C GLY A 240 -3.49 -12.26 1.75
N SER A 241 -3.11 -12.84 0.61
CA SER A 241 -1.71 -13.12 0.27
C SER A 241 -0.89 -11.85 0.06
N ILE A 242 -1.45 -10.83 -0.59
CA ILE A 242 -0.77 -9.54 -0.81
C ILE A 242 -0.60 -8.79 0.51
N LEU A 243 -1.64 -8.74 1.34
CA LEU A 243 -1.58 -8.10 2.66
C LEU A 243 -0.53 -8.76 3.55
N LEU A 244 -0.41 -10.09 3.48
CA LEU A 244 0.61 -10.83 4.19
C LEU A 244 2.02 -10.47 3.70
N ALA A 245 2.22 -10.32 2.38
CA ALA A 245 3.48 -9.85 1.80
C ALA A 245 3.82 -8.41 2.21
N GLN A 246 2.82 -7.59 2.53
CA GLN A 246 2.97 -6.22 3.07
C GLN A 246 3.18 -6.17 4.58
N GLN A 247 3.30 -7.31 5.27
CA GLN A 247 3.41 -7.37 6.73
C GLN A 247 2.18 -6.80 7.45
N ARG A 248 0.99 -6.99 6.87
CA ARG A 248 -0.31 -6.63 7.46
C ARG A 248 -1.06 -7.91 7.87
N PRO A 249 -0.57 -8.64 8.91
CA PRO A 249 -1.05 -9.98 9.24
C PRO A 249 -2.51 -10.01 9.68
N THR A 250 -2.96 -8.98 10.40
CA THR A 250 -4.33 -8.86 10.89
C THR A 250 -5.33 -8.79 9.74
N GLU A 251 -5.09 -7.90 8.78
CA GLU A 251 -5.96 -7.73 7.61
C GLU A 251 -5.90 -8.96 6.69
N ALA A 252 -4.69 -9.53 6.52
CA ALA A 252 -4.54 -10.79 5.80
C ALA A 252 -5.35 -11.93 6.44
N LEU A 253 -5.37 -12.03 7.77
CA LEU A 253 -6.14 -13.02 8.50
C LEU A 253 -7.64 -12.87 8.21
N VAL A 254 -8.17 -11.64 8.17
CA VAL A 254 -9.57 -11.39 7.81
C VAL A 254 -9.89 -11.97 6.45
N HIS A 255 -9.12 -11.66 5.41
CA HIS A 255 -9.32 -12.19 4.06
C HIS A 255 -9.22 -13.72 3.99
N PHE A 256 -8.24 -14.32 4.68
CA PHE A 256 -8.15 -15.79 4.73
C PHE A 256 -9.33 -16.41 5.47
N THR A 257 -9.82 -15.80 6.55
CA THR A 257 -11.00 -16.30 7.25
C THR A 257 -12.28 -16.12 6.43
N ARG A 258 -12.47 -15.01 5.70
CA ARG A 258 -13.57 -14.85 4.75
C ARG A 258 -13.54 -15.92 3.66
N GLN A 259 -12.36 -16.20 3.10
CA GLN A 259 -12.21 -17.29 2.14
C GLN A 259 -12.58 -18.65 2.79
N ILE A 260 -12.09 -18.92 4.00
CA ILE A 260 -12.35 -20.20 4.67
C ILE A 260 -13.81 -20.34 5.07
N PHE A 261 -14.51 -19.30 5.52
CA PHE A 261 -15.86 -19.43 6.09
C PHE A 261 -16.96 -19.07 5.09
N PHE A 262 -16.74 -18.10 4.21
CA PHE A 262 -17.81 -17.52 3.38
C PHE A 262 -17.71 -18.05 1.95
N PHE A 263 -16.49 -18.23 1.44
CA PHE A 263 -16.21 -18.57 0.04
C PHE A 263 -15.31 -19.80 -0.09
N ALA A 264 -15.63 -20.84 0.68
CA ALA A 264 -14.75 -22.00 0.74
C ALA A 264 -14.85 -22.87 -0.51
N ASP A 265 -13.68 -23.24 -1.00
CA ASP A 265 -13.48 -24.10 -2.15
C ASP A 265 -12.32 -25.09 -1.90
N GLU A 266 -12.23 -26.14 -2.71
CA GLU A 266 -11.21 -27.18 -2.54
C GLU A 266 -9.77 -26.70 -2.82
N LYS A 267 -9.61 -25.65 -3.65
CA LYS A 267 -8.32 -25.19 -4.16
C LYS A 267 -7.63 -24.23 -3.18
N PHE A 268 -8.34 -23.23 -2.69
CA PHE A 268 -7.78 -22.14 -1.89
C PHE A 268 -7.99 -22.34 -0.39
N SER A 269 -9.05 -23.02 0.07
CA SER A 269 -9.29 -23.19 1.52
C SER A 269 -8.16 -23.86 2.28
N PRO A 270 -7.51 -24.92 1.78
CA PRO A 270 -6.37 -25.50 2.46
C PRO A 270 -5.18 -24.53 2.56
N ALA A 271 -4.97 -23.70 1.54
CA ALA A 271 -3.88 -22.72 1.52
C ALA A 271 -4.15 -21.54 2.46
N SER A 272 -5.36 -20.97 2.42
CA SER A 272 -5.81 -19.92 3.33
C SER A 272 -5.69 -20.36 4.79
N ARG A 273 -6.13 -21.59 5.11
CA ARG A 273 -6.03 -22.13 6.47
C ARG A 273 -4.59 -22.24 6.95
N ARG A 274 -3.68 -22.73 6.11
CA ARG A 274 -2.25 -22.77 6.45
C ARG A 274 -1.68 -21.38 6.69
N HIS A 275 -2.02 -20.39 5.85
CA HIS A 275 -1.58 -19.02 6.05
C HIS A 275 -2.15 -18.40 7.33
N ALA A 276 -3.44 -18.57 7.58
CA ALA A 276 -4.11 -18.08 8.79
C ALA A 276 -3.51 -18.68 10.07
N ILE A 277 -3.33 -20.01 10.12
CA ILE A 277 -2.70 -20.69 11.27
C ILE A 277 -1.27 -20.18 11.48
N ARG A 278 -0.50 -20.03 10.40
CA ARG A 278 0.86 -19.47 10.49
C ARG A 278 0.85 -18.05 11.04
N ILE A 279 -0.03 -17.18 10.54
CA ILE A 279 -0.20 -15.80 11.01
C ILE A 279 -0.50 -15.78 12.52
N VAL A 280 -1.43 -16.62 12.98
CA VAL A 280 -1.83 -16.72 14.39
C VAL A 280 -0.66 -17.20 15.26
N HIS A 281 0.12 -18.20 14.81
CA HIS A 281 1.31 -18.64 15.54
C HIS A 281 2.43 -17.59 15.59
N GLU A 282 2.72 -16.93 14.46
CA GLU A 282 3.75 -15.87 14.38
C GLU A 282 3.41 -14.67 15.28
N ASN A 283 2.12 -14.41 15.50
CA ASN A 283 1.61 -13.32 16.35
C ASN A 283 1.16 -13.77 17.74
N ARG A 284 1.48 -15.00 18.18
CA ARG A 284 1.02 -15.58 19.46
C ARG A 284 1.22 -14.67 20.67
N ARG A 285 2.34 -13.93 20.73
CA ARG A 285 2.62 -13.02 21.85
C ARG A 285 1.73 -11.77 21.82
N ARG A 286 1.40 -11.26 20.64
CA ARG A 286 0.56 -10.07 20.44
C ARG A 286 -0.91 -10.40 20.70
N TRP A 287 -1.36 -11.58 20.27
CA TRP A 287 -2.74 -12.04 20.38
C TRP A 287 -2.90 -13.08 21.48
N SER A 288 -2.23 -12.89 22.62
CA SER A 288 -2.19 -13.90 23.69
C SER A 288 -3.58 -14.30 24.19
N ASP A 289 -4.48 -13.32 24.27
CA ASP A 289 -5.81 -13.47 24.86
C ASP A 289 -6.76 -14.19 23.90
N ASP A 290 -6.47 -14.11 22.59
CA ASP A 290 -7.31 -14.63 21.51
C ASP A 290 -6.74 -15.90 20.84
N TRP A 291 -5.49 -16.23 21.12
CA TRP A 291 -4.72 -17.21 20.36
C TRP A 291 -5.38 -18.60 20.34
N GLU A 292 -5.85 -19.09 21.50
CA GLU A 292 -6.46 -20.42 21.60
C GLU A 292 -7.77 -20.50 20.80
N LEU A 293 -8.58 -19.45 20.88
CA LEU A 293 -9.85 -19.37 20.16
C LEU A 293 -9.62 -19.26 18.65
N LEU A 294 -8.68 -18.42 18.20
CA LEU A 294 -8.31 -18.30 16.80
C LEU A 294 -7.80 -19.63 16.21
N ILE A 295 -6.96 -20.36 16.94
CA ILE A 295 -6.46 -21.67 16.49
C ILE A 295 -7.61 -22.68 16.42
N SER A 296 -8.42 -22.81 17.47
CA SER A 296 -9.52 -23.78 17.49
C SER A 296 -10.53 -23.54 16.35
N MET A 297 -10.86 -22.28 16.07
CA MET A 297 -11.70 -21.87 14.94
C MET A 297 -11.08 -22.27 13.59
N LEU A 298 -9.76 -22.10 13.44
CA LEU A 298 -9.02 -22.41 12.21
C LEU A 298 -8.69 -23.91 12.06
N GLU A 299 -8.79 -24.71 13.12
CA GLU A 299 -8.57 -26.16 13.06
C GLU A 299 -9.88 -26.93 12.89
N ALA A 300 -11.01 -26.34 13.27
CA ALA A 300 -12.32 -26.94 13.06
C ALA A 300 -12.52 -27.34 11.58
N GLU A 301 -12.88 -28.61 11.37
CA GLU A 301 -13.17 -29.13 10.04
C GLU A 301 -14.44 -28.47 9.52
N HIS A 302 -14.27 -27.68 8.47
CA HIS A 302 -15.37 -27.08 7.72
C HIS A 302 -15.37 -27.75 6.36
N PRO A 303 -16.14 -28.83 6.12
CA PRO A 303 -16.08 -29.54 4.86
C PRO A 303 -16.47 -28.59 3.72
N ALA A 304 -15.46 -28.15 2.97
CA ALA A 304 -15.62 -27.42 1.73
C ALA A 304 -15.69 -28.48 0.62
N GLY A 305 -16.90 -28.74 0.13
CA GLY A 305 -17.14 -29.64 -0.99
C GLY A 305 -17.89 -28.92 -2.11
N PRO A 306 -17.87 -29.46 -3.35
CA PRO A 306 -18.63 -28.90 -4.45
C PRO A 306 -20.13 -28.90 -4.12
N GLY A 307 -20.75 -27.72 -4.17
CA GLY A 307 -22.16 -27.54 -3.86
C GLY A 307 -22.46 -27.12 -2.42
N THR A 308 -21.58 -26.34 -1.77
CA THR A 308 -21.95 -25.57 -0.57
C THR A 308 -23.20 -24.77 -0.89
N SER A 309 -24.33 -25.25 -0.38
CA SER A 309 -25.61 -24.60 -0.56
C SER A 309 -25.58 -23.22 0.10
N ALA A 310 -26.46 -22.31 -0.29
CA ALA A 310 -26.62 -21.03 0.41
C ALA A 310 -26.88 -21.23 1.92
N THR A 311 -27.49 -22.36 2.28
CA THR A 311 -27.70 -22.80 3.67
C THR A 311 -26.37 -23.11 4.36
N ASP A 312 -25.48 -23.89 3.73
CA ASP A 312 -24.16 -24.21 4.29
C ASP A 312 -23.30 -22.95 4.46
N ARG A 313 -23.43 -21.98 3.54
CA ARG A 313 -22.76 -20.68 3.68
C ARG A 313 -23.28 -19.89 4.88
N SER A 314 -24.60 -19.81 5.04
CA SER A 314 -25.22 -19.05 6.14
C SER A 314 -24.84 -19.63 7.51
N GLU A 315 -24.81 -20.95 7.63
CA GLU A 315 -24.36 -21.64 8.85
C GLU A 315 -22.90 -21.29 9.19
N ARG A 316 -22.03 -21.26 8.18
CA ARG A 316 -20.59 -20.96 8.38
C ARG A 316 -20.33 -19.50 8.70
N VAL A 317 -21.12 -18.58 8.13
CA VAL A 317 -21.10 -17.16 8.52
C VAL A 317 -21.53 -17.01 9.98
N SER A 318 -22.57 -17.74 10.41
CA SER A 318 -23.01 -17.73 11.81
C SER A 318 -21.93 -18.27 12.76
N LEU A 319 -21.28 -19.40 12.41
CA LEU A 319 -20.16 -19.95 13.17
C LEU A 319 -18.99 -18.96 13.27
N TYR A 320 -18.67 -18.29 12.15
CA TYR A 320 -17.62 -17.28 12.10
C TYR A 320 -17.92 -16.11 13.05
N LEU A 321 -19.11 -15.53 12.97
CA LEU A 321 -19.48 -14.39 13.82
C LEU A 321 -19.51 -14.79 15.30
N THR A 322 -20.09 -15.95 15.63
CA THR A 322 -20.15 -16.44 17.02
C THR A 322 -18.75 -16.66 17.59
N ALA A 323 -17.81 -17.17 16.79
CA ALA A 323 -16.42 -17.35 17.21
C ALA A 323 -15.69 -15.99 17.34
N PHE A 324 -15.86 -15.06 16.40
CA PHE A 324 -15.20 -13.76 16.46
C PHE A 324 -15.73 -12.86 17.58
N GLU A 325 -17.02 -12.95 17.93
CA GLU A 325 -17.61 -12.19 19.03
C GLU A 325 -16.93 -12.48 20.38
N GLN A 326 -16.48 -13.73 20.56
CA GLN A 326 -15.80 -14.19 21.76
C GLN A 326 -14.35 -13.69 21.88
N LEU A 327 -13.81 -13.06 20.84
CA LEU A 327 -12.45 -12.51 20.88
C LEU A 327 -12.38 -11.34 21.87
N GLU A 328 -11.34 -11.37 22.70
CA GLU A 328 -11.14 -10.53 23.86
C GLU A 328 -10.25 -9.33 23.61
N SER A 329 -9.44 -9.26 22.55
CA SER A 329 -8.66 -8.04 22.28
C SER A 329 -9.47 -6.97 21.55
N ASP A 330 -9.14 -5.71 21.81
CA ASP A 330 -9.77 -4.57 21.12
C ASP A 330 -9.50 -4.57 19.61
N GLU A 331 -8.35 -5.11 19.19
CA GLU A 331 -7.99 -5.28 17.78
C GLU A 331 -9.02 -6.17 17.07
N PHE A 332 -9.31 -7.35 17.62
CA PHE A 332 -10.27 -8.27 17.02
C PHE A 332 -11.73 -7.86 17.24
N ARG A 333 -12.04 -7.16 18.34
CA ARG A 333 -13.38 -6.56 18.51
C ARG A 333 -13.73 -5.59 17.39
N ARG A 334 -12.79 -4.71 17.00
CA ARG A 334 -13.01 -3.78 15.89
C ARG A 334 -13.23 -4.50 14.56
N ILE A 335 -12.42 -5.52 14.29
CA ILE A 335 -12.57 -6.36 13.10
C ILE A 335 -13.94 -7.04 13.09
N PHE A 336 -14.36 -7.59 14.23
CA PHE A 336 -15.67 -8.21 14.35
C PHE A 336 -16.80 -7.21 14.06
N VAL A 337 -16.73 -6.00 14.62
CA VAL A 337 -17.73 -4.95 14.35
C VAL A 337 -17.80 -4.67 12.85
N ASP A 338 -16.67 -4.47 12.19
CA ASP A 338 -16.62 -4.21 10.74
C ASP A 338 -17.24 -5.37 9.92
N GLU A 339 -16.93 -6.62 10.27
CA GLU A 339 -17.52 -7.79 9.61
C GLU A 339 -19.02 -7.91 9.83
N ALA A 340 -19.46 -7.77 11.08
CA ALA A 340 -20.85 -7.93 11.47
C ALA A 340 -21.73 -6.87 10.81
N LEU A 341 -21.29 -5.60 10.82
CA LEU A 341 -21.99 -4.51 10.15
C LEU A 341 -22.03 -4.71 8.63
N ARG A 342 -20.93 -5.17 8.03
CA ARG A 342 -20.89 -5.49 6.59
C ARG A 342 -21.90 -6.58 6.23
N ILE A 343 -21.95 -7.67 6.99
CA ILE A 343 -22.90 -8.78 6.77
C ILE A 343 -24.34 -8.30 6.92
N ALA A 344 -24.64 -7.54 7.97
CA ALA A 344 -25.96 -6.98 8.18
C ALA A 344 -26.39 -6.04 7.04
N HIS A 345 -25.45 -5.28 6.46
CA HIS A 345 -25.72 -4.38 5.34
C HIS A 345 -25.91 -5.13 4.02
N GLU A 346 -25.06 -6.11 3.72
CA GLU A 346 -25.10 -6.90 2.49
C GLU A 346 -26.30 -7.86 2.46
N SER A 347 -26.75 -8.34 3.62
CA SER A 347 -27.86 -9.30 3.73
C SER A 347 -28.89 -8.90 4.81
N PRO A 348 -29.62 -7.77 4.65
CA PRO A 348 -30.51 -7.27 5.71
C PRO A 348 -31.67 -8.22 6.06
N SER A 349 -32.11 -9.06 5.13
CA SER A 349 -33.19 -10.03 5.37
C SER A 349 -32.70 -11.37 5.91
N ALA A 350 -31.39 -11.57 6.07
CA ALA A 350 -30.87 -12.83 6.58
C ALA A 350 -31.17 -12.97 8.08
N PRO A 351 -31.55 -14.17 8.57
CA PRO A 351 -31.79 -14.41 9.99
C PRO A 351 -30.58 -14.15 10.91
N ILE A 352 -29.39 -13.93 10.35
CA ILE A 352 -28.18 -13.60 11.12
C ILE A 352 -27.95 -12.09 11.26
N ALA A 353 -28.68 -11.26 10.50
CA ALA A 353 -28.43 -9.83 10.42
C ALA A 353 -28.77 -9.09 11.73
N ASP A 354 -29.84 -9.49 12.41
CA ASP A 354 -30.21 -8.96 13.71
C ASP A 354 -29.21 -9.36 14.80
N PHE A 355 -28.78 -10.62 14.85
CA PHE A 355 -27.68 -11.07 15.70
C PHE A 355 -26.39 -10.27 15.42
N ALA A 356 -26.02 -10.09 14.15
CA ALA A 356 -24.82 -9.35 13.77
C ALA A 356 -24.87 -7.90 14.27
N LEU A 357 -26.00 -7.20 14.11
CA LEU A 357 -26.18 -5.84 14.64
C LEU A 357 -26.12 -5.81 16.16
N HIS A 358 -26.76 -6.77 16.84
CA HIS A 358 -26.78 -6.86 18.30
C HIS A 358 -25.37 -7.03 18.87
N ALA A 359 -24.64 -8.01 18.32
CA ALA A 359 -23.30 -8.32 18.74
C ALA A 359 -22.34 -7.17 18.39
N ALA A 360 -22.44 -6.56 17.20
CA ALA A 360 -21.63 -5.39 16.83
C ALA A 360 -21.83 -4.23 17.81
N ALA A 361 -23.08 -3.89 18.14
CA ALA A 361 -23.39 -2.83 19.09
C ALA A 361 -22.88 -3.16 20.51
N SER A 362 -22.95 -4.42 20.92
CA SER A 362 -22.40 -4.89 22.20
C SER A 362 -20.88 -4.74 22.26
N GLN A 363 -20.16 -5.07 21.18
CA GLN A 363 -18.71 -4.91 21.12
C GLN A 363 -18.31 -3.43 21.05
N LEU A 364 -19.04 -2.58 20.31
CA LEU A 364 -18.85 -1.12 20.32
C LEU A 364 -18.98 -0.53 21.73
N ALA A 365 -20.01 -0.95 22.48
CA ALA A 365 -20.19 -0.52 23.86
C ALA A 365 -19.01 -0.96 24.76
N ARG A 366 -18.47 -2.17 24.57
CA ARG A 366 -17.28 -2.65 25.28
C ARG A 366 -16.00 -1.90 24.91
N LEU A 367 -15.88 -1.44 23.66
CA LEU A 367 -14.80 -0.59 23.18
C LEU A 367 -14.91 0.86 23.71
N GLY A 368 -16.05 1.22 24.33
CA GLY A 368 -16.33 2.58 24.79
C GLY A 368 -16.82 3.52 23.68
N GLU A 369 -17.12 2.99 22.50
CA GLU A 369 -17.68 3.70 21.34
C GLU A 369 -19.22 3.76 21.51
N ILE A 370 -19.64 4.49 22.55
CA ILE A 370 -21.02 4.47 23.06
C ILE A 370 -22.02 5.07 22.06
N GLU A 371 -21.64 6.14 21.36
CA GLU A 371 -22.50 6.83 20.40
C GLU A 371 -22.81 5.91 19.21
N GLU A 372 -21.79 5.24 18.68
CA GLU A 372 -21.90 4.23 17.63
C GLU A 372 -22.74 3.03 18.09
N ALA A 373 -22.51 2.53 19.31
CA ALA A 373 -23.30 1.45 19.89
C ALA A 373 -24.79 1.81 19.95
N VAL A 374 -25.13 3.03 20.38
CA VAL A 374 -26.52 3.53 20.42
C VAL A 374 -27.13 3.56 19.01
N ILE A 375 -26.38 4.00 18.00
CA ILE A 375 -26.83 4.03 16.60
C ILE A 375 -27.13 2.61 16.11
N VAL A 376 -26.24 1.65 16.35
CA VAL A 376 -26.40 0.28 15.87
C VAL A 376 -27.53 -0.45 16.61
N PHE A 377 -27.63 -0.34 17.94
CA PHE A 377 -28.78 -0.91 18.67
C PHE A 377 -30.11 -0.28 18.25
N SER A 378 -30.15 1.04 18.00
CA SER A 378 -31.35 1.71 17.49
C SER A 378 -31.73 1.22 16.09
N THR A 379 -30.73 0.94 15.25
CA THR A 379 -30.92 0.38 13.92
C THR A 379 -31.52 -1.02 14.00
N LEU A 380 -31.01 -1.88 14.89
CA LEU A 380 -31.60 -3.19 15.15
C LEU A 380 -33.07 -3.08 15.57
N ALA A 381 -33.34 -2.26 16.60
CA ALA A 381 -34.69 -2.13 17.15
C ALA A 381 -35.71 -1.55 16.15
N GLY A 382 -35.24 -0.76 15.17
CA GLY A 382 -36.07 -0.18 14.12
C GLY A 382 -36.28 -1.09 12.91
N LEU A 383 -35.23 -1.77 12.44
CA LEU A 383 -35.28 -2.61 11.25
C LEU A 383 -35.80 -4.02 11.53
N TYR A 384 -35.64 -4.54 12.75
CA TYR A 384 -35.98 -5.90 13.13
C TYR A 384 -36.99 -5.93 14.29
N PRO A 385 -38.25 -5.52 14.05
CA PRO A 385 -39.27 -5.41 15.09
C PRO A 385 -39.62 -6.76 15.76
N ASP A 386 -39.42 -7.88 15.07
CA ASP A 386 -39.75 -9.23 15.55
C ASP A 386 -38.52 -9.99 16.10
N SER A 387 -37.35 -9.36 16.12
CA SER A 387 -36.12 -9.99 16.62
C SER A 387 -36.18 -10.23 18.13
N GLU A 388 -35.65 -11.37 18.57
CA GLU A 388 -35.47 -11.68 20.00
C GLU A 388 -34.53 -10.68 20.70
N TYR A 389 -33.62 -10.06 19.94
CA TYR A 389 -32.66 -9.07 20.44
C TYR A 389 -33.26 -7.67 20.61
N ARG A 390 -34.50 -7.43 20.15
CA ARG A 390 -35.11 -6.09 20.14
C ARG A 390 -35.27 -5.50 21.54
N LEU A 391 -35.78 -6.29 22.49
CA LEU A 391 -35.97 -5.80 23.87
C LEU A 391 -34.63 -5.36 24.46
N ASP A 392 -33.62 -6.23 24.39
CA ASP A 392 -32.28 -5.93 24.92
C ASP A 392 -31.66 -4.70 24.22
N ALA A 393 -31.81 -4.57 22.90
CA ALA A 393 -31.33 -3.41 22.16
C ALA A 393 -31.97 -2.09 22.64
N VAL A 394 -33.30 -2.04 22.81
CA VAL A 394 -34.01 -0.85 23.28
C VAL A 394 -33.59 -0.49 24.72
N VAL A 395 -33.44 -1.49 25.58
CA VAL A 395 -32.99 -1.30 26.97
C VAL A 395 -31.55 -0.80 27.02
N ARG A 396 -30.65 -1.37 26.20
CA ARG A 396 -29.26 -0.91 26.12
C ARG A 396 -29.16 0.51 25.62
N VAL A 397 -29.93 0.91 24.61
CA VAL A 397 -29.98 2.31 24.17
C VAL A 397 -30.40 3.23 25.31
N ALA A 398 -31.44 2.87 26.06
CA ALA A 398 -31.90 3.67 27.20
C ALA A 398 -30.80 3.83 28.26
N ARG A 399 -30.16 2.73 28.67
CA ARG A 399 -29.09 2.74 29.69
C ARG A 399 -27.85 3.51 29.21
N LEU A 400 -27.40 3.29 27.97
CA LEU A 400 -26.24 4.00 27.41
C LEU A 400 -26.49 5.51 27.30
N LEU A 401 -27.70 5.92 26.90
CA LEU A 401 -28.08 7.34 26.87
C LEU A 401 -28.15 7.94 28.29
N ASP A 402 -28.66 7.19 29.26
CA ASP A 402 -28.74 7.61 30.66
C ASP A 402 -27.33 7.81 31.25
N ASP A 403 -26.43 6.84 31.00
CA ASP A 403 -25.03 6.89 31.42
C ASP A 403 -24.26 8.06 30.77
N MET A 404 -24.64 8.46 29.54
CA MET A 404 -24.11 9.66 28.86
C MET A 404 -24.72 10.98 29.36
N GLY A 405 -25.68 10.95 30.30
CA GLY A 405 -26.41 12.13 30.77
C GLY A 405 -27.41 12.69 29.75
N GLN A 406 -27.74 11.91 28.72
CA GLN A 406 -28.74 12.24 27.70
C GLN A 406 -30.16 11.86 28.18
N THR A 407 -30.50 12.25 29.42
CA THR A 407 -31.73 11.85 30.12
C THR A 407 -33.00 12.05 29.29
N PRO A 408 -33.22 13.18 28.57
CA PRO A 408 -34.43 13.35 27.77
C PRO A 408 -34.59 12.32 26.64
N TYR A 409 -33.48 11.79 26.12
CA TYR A 409 -33.49 10.72 25.11
C TYR A 409 -33.64 9.35 25.77
N ALA A 410 -32.92 9.10 26.87
CA ALA A 410 -33.05 7.87 27.65
C ALA A 410 -34.49 7.60 28.09
N GLU A 411 -35.18 8.64 28.60
CA GLU A 411 -36.59 8.56 29.01
C GLU A 411 -37.50 8.07 27.88
N ARG A 412 -37.26 8.49 26.63
CA ARG A 412 -38.07 8.06 25.48
C ARG A 412 -37.90 6.57 25.22
N PHE A 413 -36.69 6.05 25.36
CA PHE A 413 -36.44 4.62 25.18
C PHE A 413 -36.96 3.80 26.37
N TYR A 414 -36.81 4.27 27.62
CA TYR A 414 -37.43 3.63 28.78
C TYR A 414 -38.96 3.53 28.65
N ARG A 415 -39.63 4.60 28.19
CA ARG A 415 -41.09 4.54 27.91
C ARG A 415 -41.44 3.52 26.83
N ARG A 416 -40.60 3.35 25.80
CA ARG A 416 -40.81 2.30 24.78
C ARG A 416 -40.67 0.89 25.35
N VAL A 417 -39.74 0.67 26.30
CA VAL A 417 -39.63 -0.63 27.00
C VAL A 417 -40.94 -0.95 27.72
N ILE A 418 -41.47 0.00 28.49
CA ILE A 418 -42.73 -0.17 29.22
C ILE A 418 -43.92 -0.37 28.27
N GLU A 419 -43.98 0.40 27.19
CA GLU A 419 -45.07 0.32 26.22
C GLU A 419 -45.07 -0.99 25.43
N TRP A 420 -43.89 -1.44 24.98
CA TRP A 420 -43.76 -2.59 24.09
C TRP A 420 -43.62 -3.91 24.86
N TYR A 421 -43.09 -3.88 26.07
CA TYR A 421 -42.77 -5.06 26.89
C TYR A 421 -43.23 -4.91 28.35
N PRO A 422 -44.51 -4.60 28.62
CA PRO A 422 -44.99 -4.21 29.95
C PRO A 422 -44.83 -5.28 31.04
N GLU A 423 -44.71 -6.55 30.67
CA GLU A 423 -44.54 -7.67 31.62
C GLU A 423 -43.08 -8.08 31.82
N SER A 424 -42.12 -7.39 31.18
CA SER A 424 -40.70 -7.74 31.29
C SER A 424 -40.07 -7.14 32.57
N PRO A 425 -39.06 -7.79 33.17
CA PRO A 425 -38.32 -7.22 34.29
C PRO A 425 -37.70 -5.85 33.98
N GLU A 426 -37.33 -5.61 32.73
CA GLU A 426 -36.75 -4.36 32.26
C GLU A 426 -37.79 -3.22 32.19
N ALA A 427 -39.08 -3.53 32.08
CA ALA A 427 -40.14 -2.52 32.19
C ALA A 427 -40.26 -2.00 33.63
N GLU A 428 -40.14 -2.88 34.63
CA GLU A 428 -40.10 -2.47 36.05
C GLU A 428 -38.87 -1.58 36.33
N GLU A 429 -37.69 -1.96 35.83
CA GLU A 429 -36.50 -1.10 35.91
C GLU A 429 -36.71 0.25 35.20
N ALA A 430 -37.31 0.25 34.01
CA ALA A 430 -37.60 1.47 33.27
C ALA A 430 -38.55 2.39 34.04
N GLU A 431 -39.57 1.86 34.71
CA GLU A 431 -40.48 2.63 35.57
C GLU A 431 -39.74 3.25 36.76
N GLU A 432 -38.83 2.50 37.40
CA GLU A 432 -38.00 3.02 38.50
C GLU A 432 -37.12 4.18 38.01
N ARG A 433 -36.47 4.02 36.85
CA ARG A 433 -35.60 5.05 36.24
C ARG A 433 -36.35 6.31 35.84
N LEU A 434 -37.62 6.20 35.45
CA LEU A 434 -38.48 7.33 35.09
C LEU A 434 -39.10 8.04 36.30
N THR A 435 -39.11 7.39 37.47
CA THR A 435 -39.67 7.98 38.68
C THR A 435 -38.66 8.95 39.30
N PRO A 436 -39.01 10.23 39.53
CA PRO A 436 -38.08 11.19 40.09
C PRO A 436 -37.62 10.72 41.48
N ARG A 437 -36.31 10.45 41.61
CA ARG A 437 -35.68 10.23 42.93
C ARG A 437 -35.76 11.56 43.67
N GLY A 438 -36.68 11.64 44.63
CA GLY A 438 -37.00 12.87 45.36
C GLY A 438 -35.75 13.60 45.88
N GLU A 439 -35.75 14.92 45.67
CA GLU A 439 -34.78 15.90 46.21
C GLU A 439 -34.76 15.96 47.74
#